data_AF-A0A6M1XUB4-F1
#
_entry.id   AF-A0A6M1XUB4-F1
#
_cell.length_a   1.000
_cell.length_b   1.000
_cell.length_c   1.000
_cell.angle_alpha   90.00
_cell.angle_beta   90.00
_cell.angle_gamma   90.00
#
_symmetry.space_group_name_H-M   'P 1'
#
loop_
_entity.id
_entity.type
_entity.pdbx_description
1 polymer ?
#
loop_
_entity_poly.entity_id
_entity_poly.type
_entity_poly.pdbx_seq_one_letter_code
_entity_poly.pdbx_strand_id
1 'polypeptide(L)'
;FLLTIIEALLKSDAELFILDPKNADLADLGTVMPHVYSQKEEISACVEDFYERMMARSKAMKEMSNYKTGENYAYLGLPPNFLIFDEYVAYMGANRFPTSIE
;
A
#
# COMPACT_ATOMS: atom_id res chain seq x y z
N PHE A 1 17.82 2.18 -2.64
CA PHE A 1 17.33 0.94 -1.98
C PHE A 1 15.85 0.68 -2.29
N LEU A 2 14.93 1.62 -2.02
CA LEU A 2 13.49 1.43 -2.31
C LEU A 2 13.21 1.18 -3.80
N LEU A 3 13.84 1.90 -4.72
CA LEU A 3 13.68 1.67 -6.16
C LEU A 3 13.99 0.23 -6.59
N THR A 4 15.02 -0.39 -6.02
CA THR A 4 15.37 -1.79 -6.30
C THR A 4 14.30 -2.77 -5.81
N ILE A 5 13.70 -2.49 -4.65
CA ILE A 5 12.60 -3.29 -4.11
C ILE A 5 11.36 -3.12 -4.98
N ILE A 6 11.01 -1.88 -5.34
CA ILE A 6 9.89 -1.55 -6.24
C ILE A 6 10.08 -2.27 -7.58
N GLU A 7 11.27 -2.19 -8.19
CA GLU A 7 11.57 -2.87 -9.46
C GLU A 7 11.42 -4.39 -9.35
N ALA A 8 11.85 -4.99 -8.24
CA ALA A 8 11.69 -6.42 -8.00
C ALA A 8 10.22 -6.82 -7.84
N LEU A 9 9.42 -6.02 -7.14
CA LEU A 9 7.99 -6.26 -6.96
C LEU A 9 7.18 -6.05 -8.25
N LEU A 10 7.56 -5.07 -9.09
CA LEU A 10 6.96 -4.85 -10.41
C LEU A 10 7.17 -6.05 -11.36
N LYS A 11 8.11 -6.95 -11.06
CA LYS A 11 8.33 -8.19 -11.82
C LYS A 11 7.43 -9.34 -11.36
N SER A 12 6.62 -9.16 -10.31
CA SER A 12 5.58 -10.12 -9.89
C SER A 12 4.17 -9.62 -10.24
N ASP A 13 3.15 -10.30 -9.75
CA ASP A 13 1.75 -9.90 -9.82
C ASP A 13 1.35 -8.88 -8.73
N ALA A 14 2.33 -8.21 -8.11
CA ALA A 14 2.08 -7.31 -7.00
C ALA A 14 1.44 -6.00 -7.47
N GLU A 15 0.46 -5.51 -6.72
CA GLU A 15 -0.07 -4.16 -6.87
C GLU A 15 0.66 -3.23 -5.90
N LEU A 16 1.23 -2.14 -6.41
CA LEU A 16 2.06 -1.22 -5.64
C LEU A 16 1.38 0.13 -5.50
N PHE A 17 1.40 0.67 -4.28
CA PHE A 17 0.93 2.00 -3.93
C PHE A 17 2.09 2.74 -3.27
N ILE A 18 2.54 3.84 -3.87
CA ILE A 18 3.74 4.57 -3.45
C ILE A 18 3.32 5.94 -2.93
N LEU A 19 3.76 6.26 -1.71
CA LEU A 19 3.48 7.50 -1.02
C LEU A 19 4.79 8.26 -0.79
N ASP A 20 4.93 9.39 -1.48
CA ASP A 20 6.09 10.27 -1.40
C ASP A 20 5.68 11.67 -0.90
N PRO A 21 5.52 11.85 0.42
CA PRO A 21 5.08 13.12 1.00
C PRO A 21 6.08 14.27 0.83
N LYS A 22 7.31 13.99 0.37
CA LYS A 22 8.34 15.00 0.09
C LYS A 22 8.34 15.44 -1.38
N ASN A 23 7.59 14.74 -2.25
CA ASN A 23 7.59 14.94 -3.69
C ASN A 23 9.02 14.92 -4.25
N ALA A 24 9.75 13.85 -3.95
CA ALA A 24 11.13 13.61 -4.32
C ALA A 24 11.20 12.57 -5.46
N ASP A 25 12.25 11.74 -5.49
CA ASP A 25 12.57 10.84 -6.60
C ASP A 25 11.47 9.78 -6.86
N LEU A 26 10.69 9.38 -5.85
CA LEU A 26 9.64 8.38 -6.04
C LEU A 26 8.38 8.97 -6.68
N ALA A 27 8.11 10.26 -6.51
CA ALA A 27 6.99 10.93 -7.17
C ALA A 27 7.07 10.87 -8.70
N ASP A 28 8.29 10.91 -9.26
CA ASP A 28 8.52 10.82 -10.70
C ASP A 28 8.07 9.48 -11.31
N LEU A 29 7.98 8.42 -10.50
CA LEU A 29 7.43 7.13 -10.93
C LEU A 29 5.97 7.23 -11.38
N GLY A 30 5.22 8.25 -10.94
CA GLY A 30 3.85 8.49 -11.37
C GLY A 30 3.70 8.74 -12.88
N THR A 31 4.80 9.04 -13.58
CA THR A 31 4.82 9.16 -15.04
C THR A 31 4.83 7.83 -15.77
N VAL A 32 5.24 6.75 -15.11
CA VAL A 32 5.46 5.42 -15.71
C VAL A 32 4.66 4.31 -15.03
N MET A 33 4.09 4.55 -13.85
CA MET A 33 3.23 3.60 -13.15
C MET A 33 2.09 4.32 -12.41
N PRO A 34 0.94 3.64 -12.24
CA PRO A 34 -0.17 4.17 -11.46
C PRO A 34 0.13 4.16 -9.95
N HIS A 35 -0.76 4.77 -9.16
CA HIS A 35 -0.78 4.70 -7.70
C HIS A 35 0.47 5.28 -7.00
N VAL A 36 0.99 6.39 -7.53
CA VAL A 36 2.05 7.18 -6.92
C VAL A 36 1.46 8.53 -6.49
N TYR A 37 1.57 8.85 -5.21
CA TYR A 37 0.93 10.02 -4.62
C TYR A 37 1.91 10.84 -3.78
N SER A 38 1.91 12.16 -4.00
CA SER A 38 2.74 13.11 -3.23
C SER A 38 1.94 14.21 -2.54
N GLN A 39 0.72 14.49 -3.00
CA GLN A 39 -0.16 15.46 -2.36
C GLN A 39 -0.78 14.87 -1.10
N LYS A 40 -0.86 15.68 -0.04
CA LYS A 40 -1.32 15.23 1.28
C LYS A 40 -2.72 14.61 1.21
N GLU A 41 -3.64 15.26 0.52
CA GLU A 41 -5.03 14.82 0.40
C GLU A 41 -5.13 13.49 -0.35
N GLU A 42 -4.33 13.32 -1.42
CA GLU A 42 -4.28 12.09 -2.20
C GLU A 42 -3.64 10.95 -1.41
N ILE A 43 -2.58 11.23 -0.64
CA ILE A 43 -1.95 10.27 0.26
C ILE A 43 -2.97 9.78 1.30
N SER A 44 -3.71 10.68 1.94
CA SER A 44 -4.74 10.31 2.91
C SER A 44 -5.85 9.47 2.27
N ALA A 45 -6.33 9.85 1.09
CA ALA A 45 -7.34 9.07 0.37
C ALA A 45 -6.83 7.69 -0.04
N CYS A 46 -5.58 7.58 -0.49
CA CYS A 46 -4.95 6.31 -0.86
C CYS A 46 -4.82 5.38 0.35
N VAL A 47 -4.45 5.88 1.53
CA VAL A 47 -4.33 5.07 2.74
C VAL A 47 -5.69 4.50 3.16
N GLU A 48 -6.74 5.33 3.14
CA GLU A 48 -8.10 4.89 3.48
C GLU A 48 -8.61 3.83 2.49
N ASP A 49 -8.50 4.12 1.19
CA ASP A 49 -8.90 3.17 0.13
C ASP A 49 -8.11 1.85 0.21
N PHE A 50 -6.81 1.92 0.50
CA PHE A 50 -6.00 0.72 0.69
C PHE A 50 -6.48 -0.11 1.89
N TYR A 51 -6.83 0.54 3.01
CA TYR A 51 -7.40 -0.11 4.18
C TYR A 51 -8.75 -0.77 3.88
N GLU A 52 -9.66 -0.05 3.23
CA GLU A 52 -10.98 -0.57 2.84
C GLU A 52 -10.86 -1.79 1.91
N ARG A 53 -9.97 -1.73 0.90
CA ARG A 53 -9.68 -2.86 0.00
C ARG A 53 -9.13 -4.06 0.77
N MET A 54 -8.20 -3.83 1.68
CA MET A 54 -7.64 -4.90 2.53
C MET A 54 -8.75 -5.57 3.36
N MET A 55 -9.64 -4.78 3.97
CA MET A 55 -10.77 -5.29 4.76
C MET A 55 -11.77 -6.07 3.89
N ALA A 56 -12.12 -5.54 2.72
CA ALA A 56 -13.01 -6.20 1.76
C ALA A 56 -12.43 -7.54 1.29
N ARG A 57 -11.14 -7.57 0.97
CA ARG A 57 -10.41 -8.80 0.58
C ARG A 57 -10.40 -9.83 1.70
N SER A 58 -10.12 -9.41 2.93
CA SER A 58 -10.14 -10.29 4.12
C SER A 58 -11.52 -10.90 4.34
N LYS A 59 -12.59 -10.12 4.15
CA LYS A 59 -13.97 -10.62 4.25
C LYS A 59 -14.30 -11.61 3.12
N ALA A 60 -14.01 -11.25 1.87
CA ALA A 60 -14.25 -12.11 0.71
C ALA A 60 -13.53 -13.46 0.84
N MET A 61 -12.30 -13.46 1.35
CA MET A 61 -11.55 -14.70 1.61
C MET A 61 -12.26 -15.63 2.60
N LYS A 62 -12.84 -15.10 3.68
CA LYS A 62 -13.56 -15.91 4.67
C LYS A 62 -14.81 -16.59 4.10
N GLU A 63 -15.34 -16.05 2.99
CA GLU A 63 -16.51 -16.58 2.29
C GLU A 63 -16.14 -17.61 1.20
N MET A 64 -14.85 -17.76 0.87
CA MET A 64 -14.38 -18.72 -0.15
C MET A 64 -14.41 -20.16 0.37
N SER A 65 -15.03 -21.05 -0.41
CA SER A 65 -15.22 -22.47 -0.05
C SER A 65 -13.92 -23.28 0.15
N ASN A 66 -12.80 -22.81 -0.39
CA ASN A 66 -11.46 -23.41 -0.26
C ASN A 66 -10.60 -22.75 0.84
N TYR A 67 -11.16 -21.83 1.63
CA TYR A 67 -10.46 -21.21 2.75
C TYR A 67 -10.14 -22.26 3.83
N LYS A 68 -8.86 -22.48 4.08
CA LYS A 68 -8.36 -23.26 5.22
C LYS A 68 -7.78 -22.30 6.26
N THR A 69 -8.19 -22.45 7.51
CA THR A 69 -7.63 -21.71 8.64
C THR A 69 -6.11 -21.90 8.69
N GLY A 70 -5.34 -20.82 8.46
CA GLY A 70 -3.88 -20.82 8.48
C GLY A 70 -3.18 -20.63 7.13
N GLU A 71 -3.91 -20.62 6.01
CA GLU A 71 -3.36 -20.36 4.68
C GLU A 71 -3.41 -18.86 4.33
N ASN A 72 -2.32 -18.32 3.78
CA ASN A 72 -2.15 -16.90 3.46
C ASN A 72 -2.79 -16.51 2.11
N TYR A 73 -2.96 -15.21 1.84
CA TYR A 73 -3.48 -14.64 0.58
C TYR A 73 -2.89 -15.28 -0.70
N ALA A 74 -1.60 -15.64 -0.67
CA ALA A 74 -0.89 -16.30 -1.77
C ALA A 74 -1.47 -17.69 -2.12
N TYR A 75 -2.03 -18.41 -1.13
CA TYR A 75 -2.64 -19.73 -1.34
C TYR A 75 -3.93 -19.66 -2.17
N LEU A 76 -4.60 -18.51 -2.17
CA LEU A 76 -5.82 -18.26 -2.95
C LEU A 76 -5.51 -17.60 -4.31
N GLY A 77 -4.24 -17.42 -4.67
CA GLY A 77 -3.83 -16.77 -5.92
C GLY A 77 -4.22 -15.31 -6.01
N LEU A 78 -4.42 -14.63 -4.86
CA LEU A 78 -4.73 -13.20 -4.84
C LEU A 78 -3.43 -12.40 -4.94
N PRO A 79 -3.35 -11.39 -5.83
CA PRO A 79 -2.15 -10.58 -5.99
C PRO A 79 -1.80 -9.86 -4.69
N PRO A 80 -0.52 -9.82 -4.27
CA PRO A 80 -0.11 -9.10 -3.08
C PRO A 80 -0.19 -7.58 -3.30
N ASN A 81 -0.68 -6.84 -2.31
CA ASN A 81 -0.73 -5.38 -2.38
C ASN A 81 0.27 -4.78 -1.40
N PHE A 82 1.12 -3.87 -1.87
CA PHE A 82 2.12 -3.18 -1.05
C PHE A 82 1.84 -1.68 -1.00
N LEU A 83 1.79 -1.13 0.22
CA LEU A 83 1.78 0.30 0.49
C LEU A 83 3.18 0.72 0.94
N ILE A 84 3.87 1.51 0.12
CA ILE A 84 5.27 1.91 0.31
C ILE A 84 5.31 3.39 0.63
N PHE A 85 5.88 3.73 1.78
CA PHE A 85 6.16 5.11 2.17
C PHE A 85 7.64 5.41 1.88
N ASP A 86 7.94 6.47 1.13
CA ASP A 86 9.31 6.95 0.97
C ASP A 86 9.86 7.44 2.32
N GLU A 87 9.05 8.25 3.02
CA GLU A 87 9.35 8.75 4.36
C GLU A 87 8.12 8.64 5.26
N TYR A 88 8.12 7.62 6.13
CA TYR A 88 7.03 7.41 7.08
C TYR A 88 6.91 8.53 8.12
N VAL A 89 8.03 9.11 8.59
CA VAL A 89 8.00 10.17 9.61
C VAL A 89 7.35 11.45 9.07
N ALA A 90 7.60 11.79 7.82
CA ALA A 90 6.99 12.94 7.16
C ALA A 90 5.47 12.75 7.01
N TYR A 91 5.03 11.54 6.66
CA TYR A 91 3.62 11.17 6.64
C TYR A 91 2.97 11.35 8.03
N MET A 92 3.59 10.81 9.09
CA MET A 92 3.09 10.90 10.47
C MET A 92 3.13 12.33 11.04
N GLY A 93 4.07 13.17 10.60
CA GLY A 93 4.13 14.57 11.00
C GLY A 93 3.07 15.43 10.33
N ALA A 94 2.79 15.19 9.05
CA ALA A 94 1.79 15.91 8.27
C ALA A 94 0.35 15.55 8.68
N ASN A 95 0.15 14.28 9.06
CA ASN A 95 -1.07 13.77 9.64
C ASN A 95 -0.82 13.63 11.13
N ARG A 96 -1.06 14.68 11.93
CA ARG A 96 -1.13 14.59 13.39
C ARG A 96 -2.25 13.59 13.77
N PHE A 97 -1.99 12.30 13.59
CA PHE A 97 -2.64 11.25 14.34
C PHE A 97 -2.31 11.58 15.79
N PRO A 98 -3.31 11.65 16.69
CA PRO A 98 -3.00 11.73 18.10
C PRO A 98 -2.15 10.50 18.41
N THR A 99 -0.87 10.73 18.74
CA THR A 99 -0.07 9.76 19.48
C THR A 99 -0.68 9.66 20.86
N SER A 100 -1.79 8.94 20.94
CA SER A 100 -2.44 8.52 22.16
C SER A 100 -2.49 7.01 22.09
N ILE A 101 -1.32 6.40 22.27
CA ILE A 101 -1.27 5.15 23.01
C ILE A 101 -1.27 5.60 24.48
N GLU A 102 -2.47 5.77 25.04
CA GLU A 102 -2.73 5.58 26.47
C GLU A 102 -3.71 4.40 26.59
#